data_AF-A0A1Y0BNH9-F1
#
_entry.id   AF-A0A1Y0BNH9-F1
#
_cell.length_a   1.000
_cell.length_b   1.000
_cell.length_c   1.000
_cell.angle_alpha   90.00
_cell.angle_beta   90.00
_cell.angle_gamma   90.00
#
_symmetry.space_group_name_H-M   'P 1'
#
loop_
_entity.id
_entity.type
_entity.pdbx_description
1 polymer ?
#
loop_
_entity_poly.entity_id
_entity_poly.type
_entity_poly.pdbx_seq_one_letter_code
_entity_poly.pdbx_strand_id
1 'polypeptide(L)'
;MLVSQALPKGVESFDVIDGVWVTSPRAALPVATVLRHSLQQVSMARAISEGQHTKTEMVYQYLTGPRFRHRVEAIVEAFSSMQEDLDKERKVIMKQWAKREEQIERVMGATVGMYGDLQGIAGKSLQEIEGLEFPSLGVDGSILKQV
;
A
#
# COMPACT_ATOMS: atom_id res chain seq x y z
N MET A 1 -40.95 -21.00 34.52
CA MET A 1 -41.20 -20.51 35.89
C MET A 1 -42.55 -21.02 36.33
N LEU A 2 -42.66 -21.50 37.56
CA LEU A 2 -43.88 -21.99 38.17
C LEU A 2 -44.26 -21.07 39.34
N VAL A 3 -45.51 -20.63 39.37
CA VAL A 3 -46.05 -19.82 40.47
C VAL A 3 -46.85 -20.76 41.38
N SER A 4 -46.50 -20.81 42.66
CA SER A 4 -47.19 -21.67 43.63
C SER A 4 -47.66 -20.87 44.84
N GLN A 5 -48.89 -21.16 45.31
CA GLN A 5 -49.42 -20.62 46.56
C GLN A 5 -48.88 -21.37 47.80
N ALA A 6 -48.48 -22.63 47.64
CA ALA A 6 -47.82 -23.42 48.68
C ALA A 6 -46.38 -23.70 48.23
N LEU A 7 -45.43 -23.00 48.83
CA LEU A 7 -44.01 -23.16 48.51
C LEU A 7 -43.44 -24.43 49.16
N PRO A 8 -42.47 -25.10 48.52
CA PRO A 8 -41.71 -26.19 49.14
C PRO A 8 -41.04 -25.75 50.43
N LYS A 9 -40.77 -26.71 51.34
CA LYS A 9 -40.11 -26.42 52.62
C LYS A 9 -38.75 -25.75 52.37
N GLY A 10 -38.54 -24.58 52.97
CA GLY A 10 -37.29 -23.82 52.86
C GLY A 10 -37.28 -22.70 51.82
N VAL A 11 -38.34 -22.52 51.02
CA VAL A 11 -38.44 -21.41 50.06
C VAL A 11 -39.43 -20.36 50.57
N GLU A 12 -38.95 -19.14 50.82
CA GLU A 12 -39.79 -18.05 51.34
C GLU A 12 -40.44 -17.19 50.24
N SER A 13 -39.73 -16.92 49.13
CA SER A 13 -40.18 -15.99 48.09
C SER A 13 -40.05 -16.54 46.68
N PHE A 14 -38.84 -16.92 46.28
CA PHE A 14 -38.56 -17.60 45.02
C PHE A 14 -37.23 -18.35 45.11
N ASP A 15 -37.11 -19.46 44.40
CA ASP A 15 -35.87 -20.22 44.28
C ASP A 15 -35.87 -21.07 42.99
N VAL A 16 -34.74 -21.69 42.66
CA VAL A 16 -34.60 -22.63 41.56
C VAL A 16 -34.49 -24.05 42.10
N ILE A 17 -35.46 -24.89 41.78
CA ILE A 17 -35.49 -26.31 42.17
C ILE A 17 -35.44 -27.13 40.90
N ASP A 18 -34.45 -28.02 40.76
CA ASP A 18 -34.24 -28.87 39.59
C ASP A 18 -34.24 -28.09 38.25
N GLY A 19 -33.68 -26.88 38.26
CA GLY A 19 -33.63 -25.99 37.09
C GLY A 19 -34.94 -25.25 36.80
N VAL A 20 -36.00 -25.44 37.60
CA VAL A 20 -37.27 -24.72 37.48
C VAL A 20 -37.33 -23.60 38.52
N TRP A 21 -37.52 -22.37 38.04
CA TRP A 21 -37.83 -21.23 38.91
C TRP A 21 -39.21 -21.40 39.53
N VAL A 22 -39.27 -21.55 40.86
CA VAL A 22 -40.50 -21.63 41.66
C VAL A 22 -40.63 -20.36 42.47
N THR A 23 -41.79 -19.69 42.43
CA THR A 23 -41.99 -18.41 43.11
C THR A 23 -43.40 -18.25 43.68
N SER A 24 -43.53 -17.45 44.74
CA SER A 24 -44.82 -17.02 45.26
C SER A 24 -45.53 -16.06 44.28
N PRO A 25 -46.87 -15.93 44.35
CA PRO A 25 -47.60 -14.98 43.50
C PRO A 25 -47.13 -13.52 43.65
N ARG A 26 -46.69 -13.13 44.86
CA ARG A 26 -46.19 -11.78 45.16
C ARG A 26 -44.85 -11.47 44.49
N ALA A 27 -43.99 -12.48 44.32
CA ALA A 27 -42.67 -12.34 43.70
C ALA A 27 -42.68 -12.70 42.20
N ALA A 28 -43.81 -13.14 41.64
CA ALA A 28 -43.89 -13.58 40.25
C ALA A 28 -43.51 -12.49 39.23
N LEU A 29 -44.00 -11.25 39.41
CA LEU A 29 -43.70 -10.14 38.51
C LEU A 29 -42.22 -9.71 38.53
N PRO A 30 -41.58 -9.48 39.69
CA PRO A 30 -40.15 -9.16 39.71
C PRO A 30 -39.28 -10.32 39.18
N VAL A 31 -39.60 -11.58 39.50
CA VAL A 31 -38.85 -12.74 39.00
C VAL A 31 -38.98 -12.85 37.48
N ALA A 32 -40.20 -12.71 36.93
CA ALA A 32 -40.41 -12.72 35.48
C ALA A 32 -39.66 -11.58 34.77
N THR A 33 -39.56 -10.42 35.40
CA THR A 33 -38.82 -9.26 34.88
C THR A 33 -37.32 -9.55 34.81
N VAL A 34 -36.75 -10.12 35.87
CA VAL A 34 -35.34 -10.53 35.90
C VAL A 34 -35.05 -11.60 34.85
N LEU A 35 -35.88 -12.64 34.76
CA LEU A 35 -35.73 -13.70 33.75
C LEU A 35 -35.78 -13.17 32.32
N ARG A 36 -36.71 -12.25 32.05
CA ARG A 36 -36.80 -11.59 30.74
C ARG A 36 -35.52 -10.82 30.43
N HIS A 37 -35.03 -10.02 31.38
CA HIS A 37 -33.80 -9.26 31.20
C HIS A 37 -32.60 -10.20 30.93
N SER A 38 -32.47 -11.29 31.68
CA SER A 38 -31.42 -12.29 31.45
C SER A 38 -31.50 -12.91 30.05
N LEU A 39 -32.69 -13.28 29.57
CA LEU A 39 -32.87 -13.81 28.22
C LEU A 39 -32.51 -12.79 27.14
N GLN A 40 -32.87 -11.52 27.34
CA GLN A 40 -32.50 -10.43 26.41
C GLN A 40 -30.97 -10.25 26.33
N GLN A 41 -30.28 -10.28 27.47
CA GLN A 41 -28.81 -10.18 27.51
C GLN A 41 -28.14 -11.36 26.79
N VAL A 42 -28.60 -12.59 27.02
CA VAL A 42 -28.07 -13.78 26.32
C VAL A 42 -28.34 -13.70 24.82
N SER A 43 -29.55 -13.28 24.41
CA SER A 43 -29.89 -13.09 22.99
C SER A 43 -28.99 -12.04 22.32
N MET A 44 -28.72 -10.92 23.01
CA MET A 44 -27.87 -9.84 22.49
C MET A 44 -26.42 -10.31 22.35
N ALA A 45 -25.89 -11.04 23.34
CA ALA A 45 -24.56 -11.61 23.28
C ALA A 45 -24.40 -12.62 22.11
N ARG A 46 -25.42 -13.47 21.88
CA ARG A 46 -25.43 -14.40 20.73
C ARG A 46 -25.46 -13.67 19.39
N ALA A 47 -26.34 -12.67 19.24
CA ALA A 47 -26.44 -11.88 18.00
C ALA A 47 -25.13 -11.14 17.67
N ILE A 48 -24.43 -10.62 18.68
CA ILE A 48 -23.12 -9.97 18.50
C ILE A 48 -22.05 -10.98 18.05
N SER A 49 -22.03 -12.18 18.66
CA SER A 49 -21.08 -13.24 18.30
C SER A 49 -21.30 -13.75 16.87
N GLU A 50 -22.55 -14.05 16.47
CA GLU A 50 -22.90 -14.45 15.10
C GLU A 50 -22.52 -13.38 14.06
N GLY A 51 -22.70 -12.10 14.39
CA GLY A 51 -22.33 -10.97 13.54
C GLY A 51 -20.81 -10.80 13.33
N GLN A 52 -19.97 -11.25 14.25
CA GLN A 52 -18.51 -11.24 14.10
C GLN A 52 -18.00 -12.43 13.30
N HIS A 53 -18.55 -13.62 13.53
CA HIS A 53 -18.19 -14.83 12.78
C HIS A 53 -18.52 -14.68 11.28
N THR A 54 -19.69 -14.14 10.96
CA THR A 54 -20.14 -13.92 9.58
C THR A 54 -19.24 -12.95 8.79
N LYS A 55 -18.71 -11.89 9.40
CA LYS A 55 -17.83 -10.94 8.71
C LYS A 55 -16.48 -11.54 8.31
N THR A 56 -15.86 -12.29 9.21
CA THR A 56 -14.58 -12.97 8.93
C THR A 56 -14.75 -14.01 7.82
N GLU A 57 -15.85 -14.76 7.86
CA GLU A 57 -16.16 -15.75 6.82
C GLU A 57 -16.41 -15.11 5.45
N MET A 58 -17.13 -13.98 5.39
CA MET A 58 -17.31 -13.22 4.15
C MET A 58 -15.98 -12.73 3.55
N VAL A 59 -15.04 -12.27 4.38
CA VAL A 59 -13.70 -11.86 3.92
C VAL A 59 -12.93 -13.06 3.38
N TYR A 60 -12.97 -14.20 4.08
CA TYR A 60 -12.30 -15.42 3.64
C TYR A 60 -12.86 -15.92 2.30
N GLN A 61 -14.19 -15.97 2.16
CA GLN A 61 -14.85 -16.33 0.90
C GLN A 61 -14.51 -15.37 -0.24
N TYR A 62 -14.39 -14.07 0.04
CA TYR A 62 -13.98 -13.09 -0.96
C TYR A 62 -12.52 -13.32 -1.42
N LEU A 63 -11.58 -13.49 -0.48
CA LEU A 63 -10.16 -13.69 -0.77
C LEU A 63 -9.89 -15.00 -1.52
N THR A 64 -10.64 -16.06 -1.22
CA THR A 64 -10.54 -17.36 -1.89
C THR A 64 -11.42 -17.45 -3.14
N GLY A 65 -12.32 -16.48 -3.33
CA GLY A 65 -13.28 -16.46 -4.41
C GLY A 65 -12.74 -15.90 -5.73
N PRO A 66 -13.45 -16.15 -6.85
CA PRO A 66 -13.04 -15.71 -8.18
C PRO A 66 -12.98 -14.18 -8.31
N ARG A 67 -13.76 -13.44 -7.51
CA ARG A 67 -13.79 -11.98 -7.54
C ARG A 67 -12.46 -11.33 -7.13
N PHE A 68 -11.80 -11.85 -6.09
CA PHE A 68 -10.49 -11.36 -5.70
C PHE A 68 -9.44 -11.71 -6.75
N ARG A 69 -9.48 -12.96 -7.25
CA ARG A 69 -8.59 -13.42 -8.32
C ARG A 69 -8.65 -12.53 -9.57
N HIS A 70 -9.83 -12.27 -10.11
CA HIS A 70 -10.00 -11.40 -11.28
C HIS A 70 -9.44 -9.98 -11.05
N ARG A 71 -9.58 -9.43 -9.83
CA ARG A 71 -8.99 -8.12 -9.52
C ARG A 71 -7.47 -8.16 -9.54
N VAL A 72 -6.86 -9.23 -9.03
CA VAL A 72 -5.40 -9.41 -9.08
C VAL A 72 -4.93 -9.60 -10.53
N GLU A 73 -5.63 -10.41 -11.31
CA GLU A 73 -5.30 -10.65 -12.72
C GLU A 73 -5.36 -9.35 -13.54
N ALA A 74 -6.40 -8.53 -13.37
CA ALA A 74 -6.51 -7.22 -14.03
C ALA A 74 -5.37 -6.28 -13.65
N ILE A 75 -4.92 -6.32 -12.39
CA ILE A 75 -3.78 -5.53 -11.91
C ILE A 75 -2.49 -6.02 -12.59
N VAL A 76 -2.25 -7.33 -12.62
CA VAL A 76 -1.07 -7.93 -13.26
C VAL A 76 -1.01 -7.58 -14.74
N GLU A 77 -2.13 -7.70 -15.46
CA GLU A 77 -2.23 -7.35 -16.87
C GLU A 77 -1.89 -5.88 -17.12
N ALA A 78 -2.45 -4.97 -16.31
CA ALA A 78 -2.14 -3.54 -16.41
C ALA A 78 -0.64 -3.26 -16.16
N PHE A 79 -0.02 -3.89 -15.16
CA PHE A 79 1.42 -3.75 -14.91
C PHE A 79 2.28 -4.29 -16.05
N SER A 80 1.94 -5.45 -16.60
CA SER A 80 2.65 -6.02 -17.76
C SER A 80 2.58 -5.09 -18.96
N SER A 81 1.40 -4.54 -19.27
CA SER A 81 1.24 -3.58 -20.37
C SER A 81 2.10 -2.32 -20.17
N MET A 82 2.09 -1.74 -18.97
CA MET A 82 2.89 -0.55 -18.66
C MET A 82 4.40 -0.82 -18.79
N GLN A 83 4.86 -2.01 -18.35
CA GLN A 83 6.26 -2.39 -18.49
C GLN A 83 6.69 -2.53 -19.95
N GLU A 84 5.84 -3.15 -20.79
CA GLU A 84 6.11 -3.27 -22.22
C GLU A 84 6.19 -1.91 -22.92
N ASP A 85 5.30 -0.99 -22.57
CA ASP A 85 5.29 0.35 -23.15
C ASP A 85 6.54 1.14 -22.74
N LEU A 86 6.95 1.08 -21.47
CA LEU A 86 8.22 1.68 -21.01
C LEU A 86 9.44 1.10 -21.75
N ASP A 87 9.47 -0.20 -22.02
CA ASP A 87 10.57 -0.83 -22.72
C ASP A 87 10.61 -0.42 -24.21
N LYS A 88 9.45 -0.22 -24.85
CA LYS A 88 9.35 0.32 -26.21
C LYS A 88 9.84 1.78 -26.25
N GLU A 89 9.38 2.61 -25.32
CA GLU A 89 9.80 4.01 -25.20
C GLU A 89 11.31 4.12 -25.01
N ARG A 90 11.88 3.31 -24.10
CA ARG A 90 13.33 3.29 -23.85
C ARG A 90 14.11 3.01 -25.13
N LYS A 91 13.72 2.00 -25.92
CA LYS A 91 14.39 1.66 -27.18
C LYS A 91 14.33 2.81 -28.19
N VAL A 92 13.18 3.46 -28.33
CA VAL A 92 13.02 4.60 -29.26
C VAL A 92 13.88 5.78 -28.82
N ILE A 93 13.86 6.13 -27.53
CA ILE A 93 14.63 7.25 -27.00
C ILE A 93 16.13 6.98 -27.08
N MET A 94 16.59 5.77 -26.77
CA MET A 94 18.02 5.41 -26.91
C MET A 94 18.51 5.54 -28.36
N LYS A 95 17.71 5.10 -29.33
CA LYS A 95 18.02 5.31 -30.76
C LYS A 95 18.11 6.80 -31.11
N GLN A 96 17.20 7.61 -30.56
CA GLN A 96 17.20 9.06 -30.80
C GLN A 96 18.41 9.75 -30.15
N TRP A 97 18.79 9.32 -28.95
CA TRP A 97 20.00 9.75 -28.26
C TRP A 97 21.25 9.48 -29.10
N ALA A 98 21.46 8.23 -29.52
CA ALA A 98 22.62 7.85 -30.33
C ALA A 98 22.70 8.66 -31.63
N LYS A 99 21.57 8.90 -32.31
CA LYS A 99 21.52 9.75 -33.51
C LYS A 99 21.93 11.19 -33.21
N ARG A 100 21.47 11.77 -32.09
CA ARG A 100 21.79 13.15 -31.72
C ARG A 100 23.24 13.29 -31.29
N GLU A 101 23.77 12.31 -30.58
CA GLU A 101 25.17 12.25 -30.18
C GLU A 101 26.09 12.26 -31.40
N GLU A 102 25.85 11.38 -32.39
CA GLU A 102 26.61 11.37 -33.64
C GLU A 102 26.51 12.70 -34.42
N GLN A 103 25.34 13.34 -34.40
CA GLN A 103 25.15 14.66 -35.01
C GLN A 103 25.98 15.74 -34.30
N ILE A 104 25.98 15.74 -32.97
CA ILE A 104 26.76 16.68 -32.16
C ILE A 104 28.25 16.46 -32.40
N GLU A 105 28.73 15.21 -32.37
CA GLU A 105 30.13 14.89 -32.66
C GLU A 105 30.57 15.35 -34.05
N ARG A 106 29.74 15.12 -35.08
CA ARG A 106 30.05 15.55 -36.45
C ARG A 106 30.20 17.07 -36.55
N VAL A 107 29.29 17.82 -35.93
CA VAL A 107 29.34 19.29 -35.93
C VAL A 107 30.53 19.80 -35.10
N MET A 108 30.82 19.16 -33.97
CA MET A 108 31.97 19.48 -33.14
C MET A 108 33.28 19.26 -33.89
N GLY A 109 33.44 18.09 -34.53
CA GLY A 109 34.61 17.77 -35.35
C GLY A 109 34.79 18.75 -36.51
N ALA A 110 33.71 19.16 -37.18
CA ALA A 110 33.76 20.18 -38.23
C ALA A 110 34.19 21.55 -37.69
N THR A 111 33.68 21.94 -36.52
CA THR A 111 34.04 23.20 -35.86
C THR A 111 35.52 23.21 -35.46
N VAL A 112 36.02 22.13 -34.86
CA VAL A 112 37.43 21.99 -34.47
C VAL A 112 38.35 21.99 -35.70
N GLY A 113 37.98 21.25 -36.75
CA GLY A 113 38.74 21.21 -38.00
C GLY A 113 38.87 22.59 -38.64
N MET A 114 37.75 23.32 -38.79
CA MET A 114 37.73 24.68 -39.31
C MET A 114 38.57 25.64 -38.44
N TYR A 115 38.52 25.52 -37.13
CA TYR A 115 39.35 26.33 -36.23
C TYR A 115 40.84 26.03 -36.42
N GLY A 116 41.21 24.74 -36.54
CA GLY A 116 42.58 24.32 -36.88
C GLY A 116 43.06 24.86 -38.23
N ASP A 117 42.22 24.82 -39.25
CA ASP A 117 42.50 25.38 -40.58
C ASP A 117 42.76 26.89 -40.50
N LEU A 118 41.90 27.63 -39.78
CA LEU A 118 42.06 29.07 -39.57
C LEU A 118 43.34 29.40 -38.79
N GLN A 119 43.67 28.63 -37.76
CA GLN A 119 44.91 28.80 -36.98
C GLN A 119 46.16 28.52 -37.83
N GLY A 120 46.09 27.54 -38.74
CA GLY A 120 47.16 27.26 -39.71
C GLY A 120 47.38 28.39 -40.72
N ILE A 121 46.30 29.03 -41.20
CA ILE A 121 46.35 30.13 -42.17
C ILE A 121 46.75 31.47 -41.52
N ALA A 122 46.12 31.82 -40.39
CA ALA A 122 46.27 33.12 -39.75
C ALA A 122 47.43 33.19 -38.74
N GLY A 123 47.97 32.05 -38.31
CA GLY A 123 48.99 31.97 -37.27
C GLY A 123 48.42 32.19 -35.86
N LYS A 124 49.28 32.56 -34.90
CA LYS A 124 48.97 32.65 -33.45
C LYS A 124 48.01 33.78 -33.04
N SER A 125 47.38 34.48 -34.00
CA SER A 125 46.54 35.67 -33.74
C SER A 125 45.04 35.36 -33.62
N LEU A 126 44.61 34.11 -33.81
CA LEU A 126 43.22 33.72 -33.62
C LEU A 126 42.86 33.66 -32.12
N GLN A 127 41.76 34.31 -31.72
CA GLN A 127 41.19 34.24 -30.37
C GLN A 127 40.65 32.83 -30.09
N GLU A 128 40.95 32.29 -28.91
CA GLU A 128 40.44 30.98 -28.45
C GLU A 128 38.91 31.00 -28.30
N ILE A 129 38.27 29.87 -28.67
CA ILE A 129 36.83 29.68 -28.57
C ILE A 129 36.52 28.97 -27.25
N GLU A 130 35.68 29.60 -26.42
CA GLU A 130 35.17 29.06 -25.17
C GLU A 130 34.49 27.69 -25.40
N GLY A 131 35.01 26.65 -24.76
CA GLY A 131 34.53 25.25 -24.91
C GLY A 131 35.37 24.35 -25.83
N LEU A 132 36.34 24.90 -26.59
CA LEU A 132 37.39 24.13 -27.28
C LEU A 132 38.76 24.24 -26.60
N GLU A 133 38.81 24.94 -25.48
CA GLU A 133 39.98 25.04 -24.63
C GLU A 133 40.32 23.66 -24.05
N PHE A 134 41.61 23.32 -24.01
CA PHE A 134 42.09 22.24 -23.16
C PHE A 134 42.00 22.74 -21.72
N PRO A 135 41.13 22.18 -20.84
CA PRO A 135 41.43 22.25 -19.42
C PRO A 135 42.68 21.41 -19.28
N SER A 136 43.84 22.05 -19.09
CA SER A 136 44.99 21.31 -18.60
C SER A 136 44.50 20.54 -17.38
N LEU A 137 44.58 19.21 -17.41
CA LEU A 137 44.35 18.39 -16.23
C LEU A 137 45.44 18.80 -15.25
N GLY A 138 45.15 19.83 -14.48
CA GLY A 138 45.99 20.34 -13.42
C GLY A 138 46.18 19.21 -12.44
N VAL A 139 47.33 18.54 -12.52
CA VAL A 139 47.89 17.87 -11.36
C VAL A 139 48.11 18.99 -10.34
N ASP A 140 47.19 19.08 -9.38
CA ASP A 140 47.14 20.08 -8.33
C ASP A 140 48.48 20.12 -7.58
N GLY A 141 49.31 21.12 -7.88
CA GLY A 141 50.55 21.42 -7.18
C GLY A 141 50.33 22.10 -5.81
N SER A 142 49.17 21.90 -5.19
CA SER A 142 48.68 22.71 -4.07
C SER A 142 48.71 22.02 -2.69
N ILE A 143 49.33 20.83 -2.54
CA ILE A 143 49.34 20.08 -1.26
C ILE A 143 50.61 20.27 -0.40
N LEU A 144 51.64 21.02 -0.79
CA LEU A 144 52.88 21.14 0.02
C LEU A 144 53.14 22.50 0.69
N LYS A 145 52.09 23.23 1.12
CA LYS A 145 52.26 24.32 2.09
C LYS A 145 51.22 24.27 3.21
N GLN A 146 51.34 23.27 4.08
CA GLN A 146 50.96 23.37 5.49
C GLN A 146 51.38 22.11 6.24
N VAL A 147 52.67 22.01 6.58
CA VAL A 147 53.21 21.57 7.89
C VAL A 147 54.52 22.29 8.11
#